data_AF-A0A447N5J0-F1
#
_entry.id   AF-A0A447N5J0-F1
#
_cell.length_a   1.000
_cell.length_b   1.000
_cell.length_c   1.000
_cell.angle_alpha   90.00
_cell.angle_beta   90.00
_cell.angle_gamma   90.00
#
_symmetry.space_group_name_H-M   'P 1'
#
loop_
_entity.id
_entity.type
_entity.pdbx_description
1 polymer ?
#
loop_
_entity_poly.entity_id
_entity_poly.type
_entity_poly.pdbx_seq_one_letter_code
_entity_poly.pdbx_strand_id
1 'polypeptide(L)'
;MLTLWLGWQGSALLNKGDFTVDEIEHRGAPDTLTIRARSADFRGTLNSRREESWHDTTLGELVSAIAKRNKLTASVADSLKKIPVPHIDQSQESDAVFLTRLAERNGAAVSVKAGKLLFLKAGSAVTASGKPVPQMTLTRSDGDRHQFAIADRGLIPA
;
A
#
# COMPACT_ATOMS: atom_id res chain seq x y z
N MET A 1 -1.50 13.04 -13.62
CA MET A 1 -2.30 12.12 -12.77
C MET A 1 -3.29 11.44 -13.68
N LEU A 2 -3.55 10.14 -13.48
CA LEU A 2 -4.48 9.33 -14.26
C LEU A 2 -5.53 8.73 -13.32
N THR A 3 -6.81 8.90 -13.60
CA THR A 3 -7.90 8.21 -12.88
C THR A 3 -8.43 7.09 -13.74
N LEU A 4 -8.40 5.85 -13.26
CA LEU A 4 -8.87 4.69 -14.00
C LEU A 4 -10.33 4.36 -13.62
N TRP A 5 -11.20 4.36 -14.62
CA TRP A 5 -12.56 3.83 -14.53
C TRP A 5 -12.68 2.66 -15.50
N LEU A 6 -13.16 1.51 -15.02
CA LEU A 6 -13.26 0.29 -15.82
C LEU A 6 -14.61 -0.39 -15.59
N GLY A 7 -15.23 -0.88 -16.64
CA GLY A 7 -16.51 -1.61 -16.58
C GLY A 7 -16.92 -2.16 -17.94
N TRP A 8 -18.04 -2.85 -17.96
CA TRP A 8 -18.65 -3.37 -19.18
C TRP A 8 -19.46 -2.28 -19.90
N GLN A 9 -19.54 -2.37 -21.23
CA GLN A 9 -20.41 -1.50 -22.01
C GLN A 9 -21.87 -1.65 -21.54
N GLY A 10 -22.56 -0.53 -21.34
CA GLY A 10 -23.94 -0.51 -20.82
C GLY A 10 -24.06 -0.62 -19.29
N SER A 11 -22.95 -0.82 -18.57
CA SER A 11 -22.91 -0.79 -17.10
C SER A 11 -22.27 0.49 -16.58
N ALA A 12 -22.53 0.83 -15.31
CA ALA A 12 -21.78 1.88 -14.63
C ALA A 12 -20.30 1.50 -14.50
N LEU A 13 -19.41 2.45 -14.79
CA LEU A 13 -17.97 2.24 -14.63
C LEU A 13 -17.58 2.20 -13.15
N LEU A 14 -16.65 1.31 -12.80
CA LEU A 14 -16.09 1.23 -11.46
C LEU A 14 -14.80 2.04 -11.39
N ASN A 15 -14.72 2.93 -10.41
CA ASN A 15 -13.48 3.64 -10.10
C ASN A 15 -12.44 2.65 -9.57
N LYS A 16 -11.27 2.60 -10.22
CA LYS A 16 -10.13 1.76 -9.84
C LYS A 16 -8.99 2.55 -9.18
N GLY A 17 -9.16 3.85 -9.02
CA GLY A 17 -8.27 4.74 -8.28
C GLY A 17 -7.49 5.70 -9.17
N ASP A 18 -6.67 6.49 -8.49
CA ASP A 18 -5.75 7.46 -9.10
C ASP A 18 -4.32 6.91 -9.12
N PHE A 19 -3.64 7.17 -10.22
CA PHE A 19 -2.29 6.69 -10.51
C PHE A 19 -1.41 7.84 -10.99
N THR A 20 -0.15 7.80 -10.59
CA THR A 20 0.87 8.74 -11.03
C THR A 20 1.72 8.09 -12.10
N VAL A 21 1.79 8.70 -13.29
CA VAL A 21 2.68 8.26 -14.37
C VAL A 21 4.12 8.47 -13.94
N ASP A 22 4.92 7.42 -13.99
CA ASP A 22 6.34 7.48 -13.64
C ASP A 22 7.27 7.08 -14.78
N GLU A 23 6.77 6.40 -15.80
CA GLU A 23 7.56 5.95 -16.94
C GLU A 23 6.77 6.07 -18.25
N ILE A 24 7.46 6.53 -19.30
CA ILE A 24 6.95 6.58 -20.67
C ILE A 24 8.02 5.93 -21.55
N GLU A 25 7.65 4.85 -22.23
CA GLU A 25 8.50 4.12 -23.16
C GLU A 25 7.92 4.26 -24.58
N HIS A 26 8.76 4.55 -25.56
CA HIS A 26 8.41 4.55 -26.98
C HIS A 26 9.21 3.47 -27.71
N ARG A 27 8.54 2.66 -28.53
CA ARG A 27 9.16 1.71 -29.45
C ARG A 27 8.71 2.02 -30.87
N GLY A 28 9.60 1.88 -31.84
CA GLY A 28 9.25 2.01 -33.25
C GLY A 28 8.66 0.73 -33.85
N ALA A 29 8.06 0.86 -35.03
CA ALA A 29 7.61 -0.20 -35.96
C ALA A 29 7.15 -1.55 -35.31
N PRO A 30 5.86 -1.67 -34.94
CA PRO A 30 4.84 -0.61 -34.95
C PRO A 30 5.11 0.40 -33.82
N ASP A 31 4.83 1.68 -34.10
CA ASP A 31 5.01 2.74 -33.11
C ASP A 31 4.10 2.49 -31.90
N THR A 32 4.72 2.20 -30.76
CA THR A 32 4.05 1.79 -29.53
C THR A 32 4.50 2.68 -28.38
N LEU A 33 3.54 3.24 -27.65
CA LEU A 33 3.79 3.98 -26.41
C LEU A 33 3.33 3.13 -25.22
N THR A 34 4.21 2.87 -24.26
CA THR A 34 3.84 2.26 -22.98
C THR A 34 3.93 3.31 -21.89
N ILE A 35 2.79 3.61 -21.26
CA ILE A 35 2.70 4.53 -20.11
C ILE A 35 2.50 3.70 -18.85
N ARG A 36 3.48 3.71 -17.94
CA ARG A 36 3.35 3.03 -16.65
C ARG A 36 2.97 4.06 -15.59
N ALA A 37 2.00 3.69 -14.76
CA ALA A 37 1.51 4.53 -13.68
C ALA A 37 1.28 3.70 -12.41
N ARG A 38 1.64 4.27 -11.25
CA ARG A 38 1.61 3.58 -9.95
C ARG A 38 0.72 4.32 -8.95
N SER A 39 0.16 3.58 -8.00
CA SER A 39 -0.76 4.14 -6.98
C SER A 39 -0.06 5.03 -5.95
N ALA A 40 1.26 4.96 -5.85
CA ALA A 40 2.07 5.85 -5.03
C ALA A 40 2.95 6.72 -5.93
N ASP A 41 3.12 8.00 -5.60
CA ASP A 41 4.09 8.85 -6.27
C ASP A 41 5.50 8.57 -5.72
N PHE A 42 6.15 7.58 -6.33
CA PHE A 42 7.50 7.16 -5.99
C PHE A 42 8.59 8.13 -6.48
N ARG A 43 8.23 9.17 -7.24
CA ARG A 43 9.17 10.21 -7.69
C ARG A 43 9.35 11.31 -6.63
N GLY A 44 8.50 11.30 -5.59
CA GLY A 44 8.54 12.26 -4.49
C GLY A 44 9.43 11.82 -3.33
N THR A 45 9.27 12.51 -2.20
CA THR A 45 10.04 12.31 -0.97
C THR A 45 9.91 10.93 -0.34
N LEU A 46 8.95 10.12 -0.79
CA LEU A 46 8.67 8.79 -0.25
C LEU A 46 9.85 7.81 -0.47
N ASN A 47 10.63 8.03 -1.53
CA ASN A 47 11.81 7.24 -1.89
C ASN A 47 13.13 7.92 -1.55
N SER A 48 13.11 9.17 -1.10
CA SER A 48 14.32 9.87 -0.68
C SER A 48 14.80 9.32 0.66
N ARG A 49 16.08 8.94 0.74
CA ARG A 49 16.71 8.50 1.99
C ARG A 49 16.77 9.65 3.00
N ARG A 50 16.64 9.32 4.28
CA ARG A 50 16.67 10.30 5.38
C ARG A 50 17.41 9.75 6.59
N GLU A 51 17.84 10.70 7.42
CA GLU A 51 18.27 10.51 8.80
C GLU A 51 17.30 11.27 9.69
N GLU A 52 16.56 10.57 10.53
CA GLU A 52 15.61 11.19 11.46
C GLU A 52 15.38 10.30 12.67
N SER A 53 15.48 10.86 13.86
CA SER A 53 15.21 10.15 15.11
C SER A 53 13.80 10.48 15.61
N TRP A 54 13.03 9.43 15.90
CA TRP A 54 11.70 9.53 16.49
C TRP A 54 11.78 9.15 17.96
N HIS A 55 11.14 9.93 18.82
CA HIS A 55 11.16 9.73 20.27
C HIS A 55 9.79 10.04 20.86
N ASP A 56 9.44 9.35 21.94
CA ASP A 56 8.24 9.61 22.75
C ASP A 56 6.96 9.86 21.93
N THR A 57 6.77 9.04 20.90
CA THR A 57 5.63 9.16 19.98
C THR A 57 4.85 7.85 19.91
N THR A 58 3.79 7.83 19.11
CA THR A 58 3.03 6.63 18.79
C THR A 58 3.13 6.27 17.32
N LEU A 59 2.87 5.02 16.98
CA LEU A 59 2.85 4.57 15.59
C LEU A 59 1.85 5.39 14.74
N GLY A 60 0.71 5.77 15.33
CA GLY A 60 -0.29 6.59 14.65
C GLY A 60 0.22 8.00 14.31
N GLU A 61 0.90 8.66 15.24
CA GLU A 61 1.49 9.99 15.05
C GLU A 61 2.63 9.96 14.05
N LEU A 62 3.54 8.99 14.19
CA LEU A 62 4.66 8.79 13.28
C LEU A 62 4.17 8.59 11.84
N VAL A 63 3.24 7.64 11.62
CA VAL A 63 2.69 7.38 10.28
C VAL A 63 1.94 8.61 9.73
N SER A 64 1.28 9.37 10.60
CA SER A 64 0.59 10.62 10.21
C SER A 64 1.55 11.72 9.78
N ALA A 65 2.67 11.88 10.49
CA ALA A 65 3.72 12.83 10.15
C ALA A 65 4.35 12.49 8.79
N ILE A 66 4.65 11.20 8.56
CA ILE A 66 5.18 10.72 7.27
C ILE A 66 4.16 10.91 6.14
N ALA A 67 2.88 10.61 6.38
CA ALA A 67 1.84 10.84 5.39
C ALA A 67 1.77 12.33 5.00
N LYS A 68 1.70 13.21 6.00
CA LYS A 68 1.60 14.67 5.80
C LYS A 68 2.76 15.22 4.97
N ARG A 69 4.02 14.85 5.29
CA ARG A 69 5.19 15.34 4.52
C ARG A 69 5.18 14.86 3.07
N ASN A 70 4.59 13.69 2.81
CA ASN A 70 4.44 13.15 1.46
C ASN A 70 3.13 13.58 0.77
N LYS A 71 2.38 14.54 1.34
CA LYS A 71 1.08 15.02 0.81
C LYS A 71 0.05 13.90 0.70
N LEU A 72 0.10 12.92 1.60
CA LEU A 72 -0.83 11.81 1.73
C LEU A 72 -1.70 11.99 2.98
N THR A 73 -2.88 11.38 2.98
CA THR A 73 -3.70 11.25 4.18
C THR A 73 -3.42 9.92 4.86
N ALA A 74 -3.11 9.92 6.17
CA ALA A 74 -2.89 8.68 6.91
C ALA A 74 -4.22 7.97 7.23
N SER A 75 -4.20 6.64 7.15
CA SER A 75 -5.27 5.76 7.57
C SER A 75 -4.68 4.57 8.30
N VAL A 76 -4.56 4.72 9.63
CA VAL A 76 -3.95 3.72 10.52
C VAL A 76 -5.05 2.94 11.21
N ALA A 77 -4.89 1.62 11.36
CA ALA A 77 -5.83 0.80 12.14
C ALA A 77 -5.80 1.20 13.63
N ASP A 78 -6.97 1.26 14.27
CA ASP A 78 -7.10 1.71 15.67
C ASP A 78 -6.26 0.89 16.66
N SER A 79 -6.13 -0.42 16.42
CA SER A 79 -5.28 -1.32 17.22
C SER A 79 -3.79 -1.01 17.14
N LEU A 80 -3.35 -0.29 16.11
CA LEU A 80 -1.95 0.06 15.86
C LEU A 80 -1.62 1.49 16.28
N LYS A 81 -2.60 2.41 16.23
CA LYS A 81 -2.39 3.85 16.48
C LYS A 81 -1.71 4.13 17.81
N LYS A 82 -2.10 3.42 18.88
CA LYS A 82 -1.66 3.67 20.25
C LYS A 82 -0.39 2.91 20.63
N ILE A 83 0.23 2.17 19.72
CA ILE A 83 1.48 1.47 20.02
C ILE A 83 2.55 2.53 20.29
N PRO A 84 3.15 2.55 21.50
CA PRO A 84 4.17 3.52 21.86
C PRO A 84 5.46 3.21 21.10
N VAL A 85 6.14 4.27 20.67
CA VAL A 85 7.45 4.25 20.04
C VAL A 85 8.36 5.09 20.94
N PRO A 86 9.02 4.48 21.95
CA PRO A 86 9.90 5.20 22.86
C PRO A 86 11.05 5.85 22.10
N HIS A 87 11.64 5.08 21.17
CA HIS A 87 12.66 5.57 20.27
C HIS A 87 12.78 4.67 19.04
N ILE A 88 12.93 5.26 17.86
CA ILE A 88 13.35 4.57 16.64
C ILE A 88 14.02 5.54 15.68
N ASP A 89 15.11 5.13 15.05
CA ASP A 89 15.77 5.90 14.01
C ASP A 89 15.30 5.47 12.63
N GLN A 90 15.11 6.45 11.76
CA GLN A 90 15.07 6.33 10.31
C GLN A 90 16.49 6.62 9.80
N SER A 91 17.33 5.60 9.61
CA SER A 91 18.75 5.75 9.26
C SER A 91 19.07 5.33 7.83
N GLN A 92 19.54 6.27 7.01
CA GLN A 92 19.78 6.14 5.57
C GLN A 92 18.67 5.42 4.79
N GLU A 93 17.43 5.44 5.28
CA GLU A 93 16.32 4.73 4.67
C GLU A 93 15.23 5.71 4.21
N SER A 94 14.54 5.35 3.14
CA SER A 94 13.42 6.16 2.65
C SER A 94 12.17 5.94 3.49
N ASP A 95 11.21 6.84 3.38
CA ASP A 95 9.93 6.73 4.09
C ASP A 95 9.20 5.42 3.74
N ALA A 96 9.25 5.01 2.48
CA ALA A 96 8.68 3.74 2.04
C ALA A 96 9.33 2.54 2.75
N VAL A 97 10.65 2.53 2.85
CA VAL A 97 11.41 1.46 3.51
C VAL A 97 11.14 1.48 5.01
N PHE A 98 11.19 2.66 5.63
CA PHE A 98 10.95 2.83 7.07
C PHE A 98 9.54 2.40 7.47
N LEU A 99 8.52 2.82 6.73
CA LEU A 99 7.13 2.41 6.95
C LEU A 99 6.93 0.90 6.77
N THR A 100 7.62 0.30 5.80
CA THR A 100 7.56 -1.16 5.58
C THR A 100 8.17 -1.90 6.76
N ARG A 101 9.34 -1.48 7.21
CA ARG A 101 10.02 -2.00 8.40
C ARG A 101 9.17 -1.85 9.67
N LEU A 102 8.52 -0.70 9.84
CA LEU A 102 7.57 -0.47 10.93
C LEU A 102 6.35 -1.38 10.84
N ALA A 103 5.83 -1.62 9.63
CA ALA A 103 4.69 -2.49 9.43
C ALA A 103 5.03 -3.94 9.82
N GLU A 104 6.15 -4.47 9.33
CA GLU A 104 6.63 -5.81 9.65
C GLU A 104 6.80 -6.02 11.16
N ARG A 105 7.46 -5.09 11.85
CA ARG A 105 7.69 -5.15 13.31
C ARG A 105 6.41 -5.17 14.14
N ASN A 106 5.30 -4.65 13.60
CA ASN A 106 4.03 -4.51 14.30
C ASN A 106 2.94 -5.46 13.76
N GLY A 107 3.30 -6.45 12.93
CA GLY A 107 2.32 -7.37 12.33
C GLY A 107 1.29 -6.65 11.45
N ALA A 108 1.73 -5.59 10.78
CA ALA A 108 0.94 -4.72 9.95
C ALA A 108 1.37 -4.80 8.48
N ALA A 109 0.58 -4.20 7.62
CA ALA A 109 0.87 -4.00 6.20
C ALA A 109 0.70 -2.52 5.86
N VAL A 110 1.59 -2.01 5.01
CA VAL A 110 1.53 -0.63 4.50
C VAL A 110 1.24 -0.62 3.00
N SER A 111 0.40 0.30 2.55
CA SER A 111 0.20 0.56 1.12
C SER A 111 -0.26 2.01 0.88
N VAL A 112 -0.01 2.54 -0.31
CA VAL A 112 -0.57 3.84 -0.73
C VAL A 112 -1.62 3.61 -1.80
N LYS A 113 -2.84 4.10 -1.56
CA LYS A 113 -3.96 3.99 -2.49
C LYS A 113 -4.75 5.29 -2.53
N ALA A 114 -4.97 5.85 -3.72
CA ALA A 114 -5.78 7.05 -3.93
C ALA A 114 -5.43 8.19 -2.94
N GLY A 115 -4.13 8.53 -2.84
CA GLY A 115 -3.66 9.60 -1.95
C GLY A 115 -3.71 9.28 -0.44
N LYS A 116 -4.04 8.03 -0.06
CA LYS A 116 -4.06 7.58 1.33
C LYS A 116 -2.94 6.59 1.62
N LEU A 117 -2.20 6.84 2.69
CA LEU A 117 -1.26 5.90 3.29
C LEU A 117 -2.05 5.01 4.25
N LEU A 118 -2.23 3.75 3.87
CA LEU A 118 -2.93 2.74 4.65
C LEU A 118 -1.92 1.96 5.48
N PHE A 119 -2.11 1.91 6.80
CA PHE A 119 -1.30 1.15 7.74
C PHE A 119 -2.22 0.24 8.56
N LEU A 120 -2.36 -1.01 8.12
CA LEU A 120 -3.44 -1.92 8.53
C LEU A 120 -2.89 -3.15 9.25
N LYS A 121 -3.67 -3.76 10.13
CA LYS A 121 -3.31 -5.06 10.72
C LYS A 121 -3.35 -6.14 9.64
N ALA A 122 -2.24 -6.85 9.44
CA ALA A 122 -2.15 -7.89 8.42
C ALA A 122 -3.15 -9.03 8.72
N GLY A 123 -3.77 -9.59 7.68
CA GLY A 123 -4.69 -10.73 7.79
C GLY A 123 -6.03 -10.45 8.51
N SER A 124 -6.31 -9.22 8.92
CA SER A 124 -7.49 -8.90 9.71
C SER A 124 -8.80 -8.79 8.91
N ALA A 125 -8.72 -8.72 7.58
CA ALA A 125 -9.87 -8.50 6.68
C ALA A 125 -10.78 -7.32 7.11
N VAL A 126 -10.22 -6.31 7.78
CA VAL A 126 -10.91 -5.07 8.11
C VAL A 126 -10.23 -3.87 7.49
N THR A 127 -11.02 -2.84 7.20
CA THR A 127 -10.54 -1.52 6.81
C THR A 127 -9.84 -0.82 7.99
N ALA A 128 -9.12 0.28 7.73
CA ALA A 128 -8.52 1.10 8.80
C ALA A 128 -9.56 1.57 9.85
N SER A 129 -10.80 1.79 9.43
CA SER A 129 -11.93 2.15 10.29
C SER A 129 -12.56 0.97 11.05
N GLY A 130 -11.97 -0.23 10.98
CA GLY A 130 -12.48 -1.43 11.64
C GLY A 130 -13.67 -2.11 10.95
N LYS A 131 -14.18 -1.54 9.85
CA LYS A 131 -15.27 -2.17 9.09
C LYS A 131 -14.77 -3.42 8.37
N PRO A 132 -15.49 -4.56 8.43
CA PRO A 132 -15.17 -5.74 7.65
C PRO A 132 -15.06 -5.41 6.16
N VAL A 133 -14.04 -5.96 5.50
CA VAL A 133 -13.95 -5.96 4.05
C VAL A 133 -15.06 -6.88 3.53
N PRO A 134 -15.90 -6.42 2.57
CA PRO A 134 -16.97 -7.24 2.02
C PRO A 134 -16.42 -8.57 1.50
N GLN A 135 -17.03 -9.65 1.93
CA GLN A 135 -16.70 -10.98 1.41
C GLN A 135 -17.37 -11.16 0.05
N MET A 136 -16.65 -11.81 -0.87
CA MET A 136 -17.17 -12.21 -2.17
C MET A 136 -17.09 -13.73 -2.28
N THR A 137 -18.23 -14.37 -2.41
CA THR A 137 -18.29 -15.81 -2.67
C THR A 137 -18.15 -16.04 -4.16
N LEU A 138 -17.16 -16.86 -4.54
CA LEU A 138 -16.96 -17.32 -5.91
C LEU A 138 -17.40 -18.78 -6.03
N THR A 139 -18.13 -19.08 -7.09
CA THR A 139 -18.61 -20.40 -7.47
C THR A 139 -17.90 -20.88 -8.73
N ARG A 140 -18.06 -22.17 -9.07
CA ARG A 140 -17.47 -22.72 -10.31
C ARG A 140 -18.00 -22.06 -11.57
N SER A 141 -19.21 -21.51 -11.55
CA SER A 141 -19.79 -20.79 -12.69
C SER A 141 -19.23 -19.38 -12.89
N ASP A 142 -18.47 -18.83 -11.93
CA ASP A 142 -17.95 -17.47 -12.00
C ASP A 142 -16.59 -17.35 -12.71
N GLY A 143 -15.99 -18.47 -13.14
CA GLY A 143 -14.68 -18.44 -13.81
C GLY A 143 -14.40 -19.67 -14.66
N ASP A 144 -13.44 -19.52 -15.58
CA ASP A 144 -13.16 -20.55 -16.59
C ASP A 144 -12.23 -21.67 -16.08
N ARG A 145 -11.35 -21.35 -15.12
CA ARG A 145 -10.30 -22.25 -14.60
C ARG A 145 -10.04 -22.00 -13.12
N HIS A 146 -9.64 -23.06 -12.39
CA HIS A 146 -9.16 -22.94 -11.01
C HIS A 146 -7.91 -23.81 -10.81
N GLN A 147 -6.98 -23.32 -9.98
CA GLN A 147 -5.82 -24.06 -9.49
C GLN A 147 -5.68 -23.75 -8.01
N PHE A 148 -5.54 -24.80 -7.18
CA PHE A 148 -5.30 -24.67 -5.75
C PHE A 148 -4.09 -25.52 -5.38
N ALA A 149 -3.12 -24.92 -4.67
CA ALA A 149 -1.93 -25.60 -4.21
C ALA A 149 -1.60 -25.13 -2.80
N ILE A 150 -1.28 -26.08 -1.91
CA ILE A 150 -0.68 -25.81 -0.61
C ILE A 150 0.75 -26.33 -0.71
N ALA A 151 1.73 -25.46 -0.49
CA ALA A 151 3.14 -25.84 -0.43
C ALA A 151 3.61 -25.74 1.02
N ASP A 152 4.06 -26.85 1.58
CA ASP A 152 4.70 -26.88 2.90
C ASP A 152 6.19 -26.56 2.72
N ARG A 153 6.61 -25.35 3.13
CA ARG A 153 8.03 -24.98 3.16
C ARG A 153 8.47 -25.06 4.61
N GLY A 154 9.22 -26.11 4.94
CA GLY A 154 9.63 -26.44 6.29
C GLY A 154 10.22 -25.26 7.06
N LEU A 155 9.81 -25.15 8.32
CA LEU A 155 10.44 -24.33 9.35
C LEU A 155 11.93 -24.70 9.45
N ILE A 156 12.83 -23.74 9.22
CA ILE A 156 14.22 -23.86 9.67
C ILE A 156 14.21 -23.50 11.17
N PRO A 157 14.51 -24.44 12.09
CA PRO A 157 14.65 -24.10 13.51
C PRO A 157 15.90 -23.23 13.73
N ALA A 158 15.82 -22.38 14.76
CA ALA A 158 16.82 -21.40 15.18
C ALA A 158 18.21 -21.98 15.49
#